data_AF-A0RYG8-F1
#
_entry.id   AF-A0RYG8-F1
#
_cell.length_a   1.000
_cell.length_b   1.000
_cell.length_c   1.000
_cell.angle_alpha   90.00
_cell.angle_beta   90.00
_cell.angle_gamma   90.00
#
_symmetry.space_group_name_H-M   'P 1'
#
loop_
_entity.id
_entity.type
_entity.pdbx_description
1 polymer ?
#
loop_
_entity_poly.entity_id
_entity_poly.type
_entity_poly.pdbx_seq_one_letter_code
_entity_poly.pdbx_strand_id
1 'polypeptide(L)'
;MTGIDKDEIKNKVKADEIFRWYFIKDPKKQNIYESLAGRYISELPSVESFEKLSNSALYVVNGGIMTKSELNEAGSSSEAKSIDFCWECNGYTYYASHKYTKDEGGAQGSQYNDLKSFIRQANKSQKLTNVFVAIADGPFYDGMSQGRRRMDVLKTEANSSKNVYATRICDLGNLMTSIGRAS
;
A
#
# COMPACT_ATOMS: atom_id res chain seq x y z
N MET A 1 -23.09 3.16 -40.30
CA MET A 1 -21.75 3.10 -39.69
C MET A 1 -21.60 4.36 -38.85
N THR A 2 -21.87 4.30 -37.55
CA THR A 2 -21.79 5.46 -36.66
C THR A 2 -20.31 5.80 -36.48
N GLY A 3 -19.89 6.91 -37.09
CA GLY A 3 -18.52 7.40 -37.02
C GLY A 3 -18.24 8.00 -35.65
N ILE A 4 -18.07 7.15 -34.64
CA ILE A 4 -17.61 7.60 -33.33
C ILE A 4 -16.10 7.84 -33.46
N ASP A 5 -15.67 9.07 -33.15
CA ASP A 5 -14.27 9.45 -33.20
C ASP A 5 -13.45 8.63 -32.17
N LYS A 6 -12.31 8.12 -32.63
CA LYS A 6 -11.41 7.31 -31.80
C LYS A 6 -10.87 8.13 -30.62
N ASP A 7 -10.66 9.42 -30.80
CA ASP A 7 -10.14 10.26 -29.73
C ASP A 7 -11.21 10.59 -28.68
N GLU A 8 -12.49 10.71 -29.09
CA GLU A 8 -13.62 10.77 -28.16
C GLU A 8 -13.73 9.49 -27.31
N ILE A 9 -13.58 8.31 -27.93
CA ILE A 9 -13.57 7.02 -27.21
C ILE A 9 -12.39 6.97 -26.22
N LYS A 10 -11.18 7.36 -26.64
CA LYS A 10 -10.01 7.38 -25.74
C LYS A 10 -10.22 8.32 -24.56
N ASN A 11 -10.82 9.49 -24.79
CA ASN A 11 -11.09 10.45 -23.73
C ASN A 11 -12.13 9.90 -22.73
N LYS A 12 -13.20 9.25 -23.20
CA LYS A 12 -14.16 8.56 -22.33
C LYS A 12 -13.52 7.43 -21.53
N VAL A 13 -12.70 6.59 -22.16
CA VAL A 13 -11.95 5.52 -21.47
C VAL A 13 -11.02 6.10 -20.41
N LYS A 14 -10.42 7.29 -20.62
CA LYS A 14 -9.58 7.96 -19.64
C LYS A 14 -10.36 8.61 -18.50
N ALA A 15 -11.56 9.13 -18.75
CA ALA A 15 -12.32 9.87 -17.75
C ALA A 15 -13.28 9.00 -16.93
N ASP A 16 -13.78 7.91 -17.49
CA ASP A 16 -14.82 7.09 -16.87
C ASP A 16 -14.27 5.69 -16.55
N GLU A 17 -14.18 5.40 -15.25
CA GLU A 17 -13.65 4.13 -14.74
C GLU A 17 -14.53 2.93 -15.13
N ILE A 18 -15.86 3.06 -15.07
CA ILE A 18 -16.80 1.99 -15.43
C ILE A 18 -16.75 1.74 -16.94
N PHE A 19 -16.70 2.81 -17.74
CA PHE A 19 -16.56 2.69 -19.19
C PHE A 19 -15.23 2.04 -19.57
N ARG A 20 -14.14 2.36 -18.86
CA ARG A 20 -12.84 1.70 -19.05
C ARG A 20 -12.91 0.19 -18.80
N TRP A 21 -13.77 -0.28 -17.90
CA TRP A 21 -13.93 -1.72 -17.61
C TRP A 21 -14.43 -2.51 -18.81
N TYR A 22 -15.28 -1.93 -19.66
CA TYR A 22 -15.76 -2.58 -20.88
C TYR A 22 -14.65 -2.84 -21.92
N PHE A 23 -13.55 -2.09 -21.88
CA PHE A 23 -12.45 -2.21 -22.85
C PHE A 23 -11.26 -3.04 -22.33
N ILE A 24 -11.29 -3.47 -21.07
CA ILE A 24 -10.17 -4.18 -20.45
C ILE A 24 -10.34 -5.69 -20.58
N LYS A 25 -9.28 -6.34 -21.05
CA LYS A 25 -9.22 -7.80 -21.24
C LYS A 25 -9.54 -8.62 -19.99
N ASP A 26 -9.28 -8.08 -18.80
CA ASP A 26 -9.54 -8.75 -17.52
C ASP A 26 -9.85 -7.74 -16.39
N PRO A 27 -11.13 -7.50 -16.09
CA PRO A 27 -11.54 -6.58 -15.02
C PRO A 27 -11.02 -6.98 -13.63
N LYS A 28 -10.72 -8.27 -13.38
CA LYS A 28 -10.19 -8.75 -12.09
C LYS A 28 -8.74 -8.35 -11.86
N LYS A 29 -8.03 -7.92 -12.91
CA LYS A 29 -6.66 -7.38 -12.83
C LYS A 29 -6.62 -5.89 -12.51
N GLN A 30 -7.76 -5.21 -12.49
CA GLN A 30 -7.81 -3.87 -11.92
C GLN A 30 -7.78 -3.95 -10.40
N ASN A 31 -6.78 -3.31 -9.80
CA ASN A 31 -6.70 -3.21 -8.35
C ASN A 31 -7.66 -2.12 -7.84
N ILE A 32 -8.97 -2.42 -7.90
CA ILE A 32 -10.05 -1.53 -7.45
C ILE A 32 -9.84 -1.17 -5.98
N TYR A 33 -9.45 -2.15 -5.15
CA TYR A 33 -9.21 -1.93 -3.73
C TYR A 33 -8.06 -0.97 -3.47
N GLU A 34 -6.95 -1.09 -4.20
CA GLU A 34 -5.83 -0.14 -4.11
C GLU A 34 -6.23 1.26 -4.61
N SER A 35 -7.07 1.36 -5.64
CA SER A 35 -7.55 2.65 -6.13
C SER A 35 -8.48 3.34 -5.14
N LEU A 36 -9.42 2.58 -4.55
CA LEU A 36 -10.29 3.07 -3.48
C LEU A 36 -9.48 3.46 -2.24
N ALA A 37 -8.50 2.63 -1.86
CA ALA A 37 -7.61 2.92 -0.76
C ALA A 37 -6.83 4.21 -0.97
N GLY A 38 -6.23 4.38 -2.15
CA GLY A 38 -5.50 5.59 -2.49
C GLY A 38 -6.38 6.84 -2.43
N ARG A 39 -7.61 6.77 -2.97
CA ARG A 39 -8.58 7.87 -2.88
C ARG A 39 -8.90 8.21 -1.43
N TYR A 40 -9.23 7.21 -0.61
CA TYR A 40 -9.51 7.41 0.80
C TYR A 40 -8.35 8.11 1.52
N ILE A 41 -7.11 7.66 1.31
CA ILE A 41 -5.93 8.26 1.94
C ILE A 41 -5.78 9.72 1.49
N SER A 42 -5.91 10.00 0.19
CA SER A 42 -5.76 11.35 -0.35
C SER A 42 -6.80 12.36 0.16
N GLU A 43 -7.95 11.87 0.63
CA GLU A 43 -9.04 12.71 1.15
C GLU A 43 -8.94 12.93 2.69
N LEU A 44 -7.97 12.30 3.36
CA LEU A 44 -7.76 12.52 4.80
C LEU A 44 -7.27 13.96 5.05
N PRO A 45 -7.85 14.71 6.01
CA PRO A 45 -7.57 16.14 6.17
C PRO A 45 -6.12 16.55 6.41
N SER A 46 -5.30 15.64 6.94
CA SER A 46 -3.89 15.89 7.29
C SER A 46 -2.90 15.30 6.28
N VAL A 47 -3.40 14.77 5.17
CA VAL A 47 -2.56 14.21 4.10
C VAL A 47 -2.16 15.31 3.13
N GLU A 48 -0.86 15.41 2.92
CA GLU A 48 -0.21 16.31 1.98
C GLU A 48 0.60 15.48 0.98
N SER A 49 0.83 16.01 -0.22
CA SER A 49 1.74 15.39 -1.21
C SER A 49 1.46 13.90 -1.49
N PHE A 50 0.18 13.49 -1.54
CA PHE A 50 -0.17 12.09 -1.72
C PHE A 50 0.20 11.59 -3.12
N GLU A 51 0.89 10.45 -3.17
CA GLU A 51 1.23 9.74 -4.40
C GLU A 51 0.84 8.26 -4.32
N LYS A 52 0.14 7.83 -5.36
CA LYS A 52 -0.03 6.41 -5.67
C LYS A 52 1.14 5.93 -6.53
N LEU A 53 1.98 5.10 -5.95
CA LEU A 53 3.22 4.64 -6.59
C LEU A 53 2.93 3.47 -7.54
N SER A 54 2.51 3.81 -8.75
CA SER A 54 2.37 2.82 -9.82
C SER A 54 3.73 2.21 -10.21
N ASN A 55 3.73 0.96 -10.67
CA ASN A 55 4.91 0.26 -11.20
C ASN A 55 6.09 0.08 -10.23
N SER A 56 5.84 0.05 -8.92
CA SER A 56 6.88 -0.16 -7.90
C SER A 56 8.00 0.88 -8.01
N ALA A 57 7.63 2.16 -8.08
CA ALA A 57 8.60 3.25 -8.20
C ALA A 57 9.57 3.30 -7.01
N LEU A 58 9.07 3.00 -5.81
CA LEU A 58 9.86 2.93 -4.57
C LEU A 58 9.77 1.55 -3.93
N TYR A 59 10.86 1.20 -3.26
CA TYR A 59 11.03 -0.03 -2.50
C TYR A 59 11.59 0.25 -1.12
N VAL A 60 11.17 -0.53 -0.12
CA VAL A 60 11.85 -0.62 1.16
C VAL A 60 12.83 -1.80 1.15
N VAL A 61 14.08 -1.54 1.52
CA VAL A 61 15.13 -2.55 1.67
C VAL A 61 16.11 -2.12 2.76
N ASN A 62 16.39 -3.01 3.71
CA ASN A 62 17.27 -2.73 4.85
C ASN A 62 16.96 -1.41 5.58
N GLY A 63 15.67 -1.05 5.68
CA GLY A 63 15.22 0.16 6.36
C GLY A 63 15.36 1.46 5.57
N GLY A 64 15.98 1.41 4.38
CA GLY A 64 16.06 2.52 3.45
C GLY A 64 14.94 2.47 2.40
N ILE A 65 14.71 3.62 1.77
CA ILE A 65 13.85 3.75 0.58
C ILE A 65 14.76 3.84 -0.63
N MET A 66 14.49 3.04 -1.65
CA MET A 66 15.22 3.06 -2.91
C MET A 66 14.25 3.13 -4.07
N THR A 67 14.62 3.87 -5.09
CA THR A 67 14.01 3.80 -6.42
C THR A 67 14.38 2.49 -7.10
N LYS A 68 13.64 2.17 -8.17
CA LYS A 68 13.97 1.01 -9.02
C LYS A 68 15.39 1.09 -9.62
N SER A 69 15.87 2.29 -9.98
CA SER A 69 17.22 2.45 -10.54
C SER A 69 18.28 2.11 -9.51
N GLU A 70 18.18 2.71 -8.32
CA GLU A 70 19.11 2.47 -7.22
C GLU A 70 19.12 0.99 -6.81
N LEU A 71 17.95 0.34 -6.79
CA LEU A 71 17.87 -1.09 -6.50
C LEU A 71 18.58 -1.95 -7.56
N ASN A 72 18.45 -1.59 -8.85
CA ASN A 72 19.14 -2.29 -9.92
C ASN A 72 20.66 -2.09 -9.85
N GLU A 73 21.11 -0.87 -9.58
CA GLU A 73 22.53 -0.51 -9.42
C GLU A 73 23.17 -1.23 -8.23
N ALA A 74 22.42 -1.40 -7.13
CA ALA A 74 22.83 -2.16 -5.95
C ALA A 74 22.78 -3.69 -6.15
N GLY A 75 22.47 -4.18 -7.35
CA GLY A 75 22.47 -5.60 -7.68
C GLY A 75 21.16 -6.34 -7.42
N SER A 76 20.02 -5.64 -7.29
CA SER A 76 18.67 -6.17 -7.03
C SER A 76 18.59 -7.07 -5.80
N SER A 77 17.95 -6.58 -4.72
CA SER A 77 17.68 -7.41 -3.55
C SER A 77 16.35 -8.16 -3.69
N SER A 78 16.39 -9.49 -3.62
CA SER A 78 15.18 -10.32 -3.51
C SER A 78 14.35 -10.01 -2.25
N GLU A 79 14.97 -9.33 -1.27
CA GLU A 79 14.30 -8.88 -0.06
C GLU A 79 13.57 -7.54 -0.21
N ALA A 80 13.79 -6.80 -1.30
CA ALA A 80 13.15 -5.51 -1.51
C ALA A 80 11.63 -5.67 -1.64
N LYS A 81 10.88 -4.77 -1.01
CA LYS A 81 9.42 -4.78 -1.05
C LYS A 81 8.90 -3.46 -1.58
N SER A 82 8.03 -3.53 -2.58
CA SER A 82 7.45 -2.36 -3.22
C SER A 82 6.56 -1.59 -2.26
N ILE A 83 6.53 -0.28 -2.43
CA ILE A 83 5.65 0.63 -1.73
C ILE A 83 4.50 0.98 -2.68
N ASP A 84 3.27 0.88 -2.18
CA ASP A 84 2.06 1.11 -2.96
C ASP A 84 1.64 2.59 -2.90
N PHE A 85 1.84 3.25 -1.74
CA PHE A 85 1.50 4.67 -1.53
C PHE A 85 2.58 5.40 -0.73
N CYS A 86 2.75 6.70 -0.99
CA CYS A 86 3.47 7.60 -0.10
C CYS A 86 2.75 8.93 0.05
N TRP A 87 2.94 9.60 1.19
CA TRP A 87 2.40 10.92 1.46
C TRP A 87 3.13 11.60 2.61
N GLU A 88 2.85 12.88 2.82
CA GLU A 88 3.34 13.67 3.92
C GLU A 88 2.20 13.98 4.91
N CYS A 89 2.52 14.04 6.19
CA CYS A 89 1.58 14.47 7.23
C CYS A 89 2.36 14.91 8.47
N ASN A 90 2.15 16.14 8.92
CA ASN A 90 2.76 16.69 10.14
C ASN A 90 4.29 16.52 10.22
N GLY A 91 5.01 16.72 9.11
CA GLY A 91 6.47 16.58 9.06
C GLY A 91 7.01 15.14 8.98
N TYR A 92 6.12 14.15 8.88
CA TYR A 92 6.46 12.75 8.61
C TYR A 92 6.22 12.39 7.15
N THR A 93 7.08 11.55 6.60
CA THR A 93 6.86 10.91 5.29
C THR A 93 6.38 9.49 5.50
N TYR A 94 5.18 9.19 5.06
CA TYR A 94 4.55 7.89 5.17
C TYR A 94 4.83 7.05 3.92
N TYR A 95 5.14 5.78 4.12
CA TYR A 95 5.31 4.77 3.08
C TYR A 95 4.44 3.57 3.42
N ALA A 96 3.49 3.22 2.55
CA ALA A 96 2.57 2.15 2.80
C ALA A 96 2.66 1.04 1.76
N SER A 97 2.59 -0.21 2.23
CA SER A 97 2.18 -1.33 1.40
C SER A 97 0.76 -1.72 1.78
N HIS A 98 -0.09 -1.89 0.77
CA HIS A 98 -1.50 -2.19 0.91
C HIS A 98 -1.84 -3.52 0.23
N LYS A 99 -2.58 -4.36 0.95
CA LYS A 99 -3.12 -5.60 0.43
C LYS A 99 -4.56 -5.77 0.92
N TYR A 100 -5.47 -5.99 -0.03
CA TYR A 100 -6.81 -6.45 0.25
C TYR A 100 -6.91 -7.94 -0.07
N THR A 101 -7.27 -8.75 0.92
CA THR A 101 -7.31 -10.21 0.82
C THR A 101 -8.70 -10.75 1.22
N LYS A 102 -9.23 -11.68 0.42
CA LYS A 102 -10.52 -12.35 0.68
C LYS A 102 -10.27 -13.68 1.40
N ASP A 103 -11.32 -14.26 1.98
CA ASP A 103 -11.20 -15.42 2.88
C ASP A 103 -10.59 -16.69 2.27
N GLU A 104 -10.56 -16.83 0.93
CA GLU A 104 -10.15 -18.08 0.28
C GLU A 104 -9.13 -17.88 -0.87
N GLY A 105 -8.18 -18.83 -0.96
CA GLY A 105 -7.22 -18.97 -2.06
C GLY A 105 -5.74 -18.96 -1.63
N GLY A 106 -4.90 -19.77 -2.30
CA GLY A 106 -3.46 -19.86 -2.00
C GLY A 106 -2.68 -18.55 -2.21
N ALA A 107 -3.17 -17.66 -3.08
CA ALA A 107 -2.56 -16.35 -3.33
C ALA A 107 -2.61 -15.40 -2.12
N GLN A 108 -3.60 -15.56 -1.23
CA GLN A 108 -3.78 -14.70 -0.05
C GLN A 108 -2.59 -14.85 0.92
N GLY A 109 -2.08 -16.07 1.08
CA GLY A 109 -0.89 -16.35 1.90
C GLY A 109 0.36 -15.64 1.38
N SER A 110 0.51 -15.52 0.06
CA SER A 110 1.61 -14.75 -0.55
C SER A 110 1.50 -13.26 -0.19
N GLN A 111 0.31 -12.68 -0.34
CA GLN A 111 0.08 -11.26 -0.03
C GLN A 111 0.31 -10.95 1.45
N TYR A 112 -0.08 -11.85 2.34
CA TYR A 112 0.24 -11.77 3.76
C TYR A 112 1.74 -11.82 4.04
N ASN A 113 2.46 -12.75 3.41
CA ASN A 113 3.91 -12.86 3.55
C ASN A 113 4.65 -11.65 2.97
N ASP A 114 4.10 -10.99 1.95
CA ASP A 114 4.63 -9.74 1.43
C ASP A 114 4.52 -8.60 2.45
N LEU A 115 3.38 -8.46 3.14
CA LEU A 115 3.24 -7.48 4.23
C LEU A 115 4.20 -7.77 5.39
N LYS A 116 4.36 -9.04 5.80
CA LYS A 116 5.35 -9.43 6.81
C LYS A 116 6.77 -9.04 6.40
N SER A 117 7.11 -9.28 5.13
CA SER A 117 8.42 -8.94 4.60
C SER A 117 8.64 -7.43 4.53
N PHE A 118 7.61 -6.66 4.15
CA PHE A 118 7.63 -5.20 4.19
C PHE A 118 7.92 -4.70 5.61
N ILE A 119 7.18 -5.19 6.61
CA ILE A 119 7.39 -4.86 8.03
C ILE A 119 8.81 -5.19 8.47
N ARG A 120 9.32 -6.39 8.11
CA ARG A 120 10.68 -6.81 8.45
C ARG A 120 11.74 -5.86 7.89
N GLN A 121 11.59 -5.43 6.64
CA GLN A 121 12.54 -4.49 6.04
C GLN A 121 12.39 -3.09 6.65
N ALA A 122 11.16 -2.63 6.89
CA ALA A 122 10.87 -1.33 7.50
C ALA A 122 11.41 -1.23 8.93
N ASN A 123 11.33 -2.30 9.74
CA ASN A 123 11.82 -2.34 11.12
C ASN A 123 13.33 -2.04 11.25
N LYS A 124 14.09 -2.22 10.16
CA LYS A 124 15.52 -1.89 10.11
C LYS A 124 15.78 -0.39 9.94
N SER A 125 14.76 0.41 9.61
CA SER A 125 14.90 1.84 9.33
C SER A 125 15.35 2.60 10.57
N GLN A 126 16.30 3.52 10.40
CA GLN A 126 16.78 4.40 11.47
C GLN A 126 16.19 5.81 11.39
N LYS A 127 15.53 6.15 10.28
CA LYS A 127 14.97 7.49 10.05
C LYS A 127 13.55 7.56 10.63
N LEU A 128 13.42 8.10 11.84
CA LEU A 128 12.15 8.16 12.58
C LEU A 128 11.09 9.05 11.91
N THR A 129 11.50 10.01 11.09
CA THR A 129 10.56 10.84 10.31
C THR A 129 9.92 10.06 9.16
N ASN A 130 10.46 8.90 8.78
CA ASN A 130 9.81 8.00 7.85
C ASN A 130 8.89 7.07 8.63
N VAL A 131 7.60 7.07 8.33
CA VAL A 131 6.61 6.17 8.94
C VAL A 131 6.25 5.08 7.94
N PHE A 132 6.31 3.82 8.37
CA PHE A 132 6.00 2.68 7.52
C PHE A 132 4.68 2.05 7.96
N VAL A 133 3.77 1.83 7.02
CA VAL A 133 2.43 1.32 7.33
C VAL A 133 2.09 0.12 6.44
N ALA A 134 1.96 -1.05 7.06
CA ALA A 134 1.33 -2.20 6.41
C ALA A 134 -0.20 -2.08 6.54
N ILE A 135 -0.88 -1.77 5.44
CA ILE A 135 -2.34 -1.66 5.39
C ILE A 135 -2.90 -3.01 4.93
N ALA A 136 -3.59 -3.68 5.83
CA ALA A 136 -4.10 -5.03 5.67
C ALA A 136 -5.63 -5.04 5.78
N ASP A 137 -6.31 -5.20 4.64
CA ASP A 137 -7.78 -5.17 4.57
C ASP A 137 -8.41 -6.44 4.01
N GLY A 138 -9.68 -6.61 4.33
CA GLY A 138 -10.47 -7.79 3.98
C GLY A 138 -10.50 -8.86 5.08
N PRO A 139 -11.40 -9.84 4.94
CA PRO A 139 -11.73 -10.77 6.03
C PRO A 139 -10.65 -11.82 6.31
N PHE A 140 -9.74 -12.07 5.35
CA PHE A 140 -8.63 -13.00 5.54
C PHE A 140 -7.74 -12.66 6.74
N TYR A 141 -7.61 -11.37 7.06
CA TYR A 141 -6.81 -10.91 8.20
C TYR A 141 -7.47 -11.15 9.56
N ASP A 142 -8.78 -11.44 9.59
CA ASP A 142 -9.52 -11.88 10.79
C ASP A 142 -9.32 -13.37 11.06
N GLY A 143 -8.90 -14.14 10.04
CA GLY A 143 -8.56 -15.55 10.18
C GLY A 143 -7.29 -15.79 11.01
N MET A 144 -7.17 -17.01 11.52
CA MET A 144 -6.11 -17.38 12.45
C MET A 144 -4.79 -17.73 11.75
N SER A 145 -3.68 -17.34 12.38
CA SER A 145 -2.30 -17.74 12.07
C SER A 145 -1.52 -17.80 13.39
N GLN A 146 -0.81 -18.91 13.65
CA GLN A 146 -0.01 -19.08 14.86
C GLN A 146 -0.80 -18.86 16.17
N GLY A 147 -2.07 -19.27 16.19
CA GLY A 147 -2.93 -19.13 17.38
C GLY A 147 -3.46 -17.71 17.66
N ARG A 148 -3.27 -16.74 16.74
CA ARG A 148 -3.82 -15.38 16.82
C ARG A 148 -4.42 -14.96 15.47
N ARG A 149 -5.15 -13.85 15.40
CA ARG A 149 -5.59 -13.32 14.10
C ARG A 149 -4.37 -12.85 13.31
N ARG A 150 -4.38 -13.00 11.99
CA ARG A 150 -3.28 -12.54 11.12
C ARG A 150 -2.99 -11.05 11.29
N MET A 151 -4.04 -10.23 11.50
CA MET A 151 -3.87 -8.81 11.81
C MET A 151 -3.05 -8.59 13.09
N ASP A 152 -3.31 -9.37 14.13
CA ASP A 152 -2.61 -9.26 15.42
C ASP A 152 -1.14 -9.68 15.30
N VAL A 153 -0.86 -10.67 14.44
CA VAL A 153 0.52 -11.06 14.11
C VAL A 153 1.26 -9.90 13.44
N LEU A 154 0.66 -9.25 12.42
CA LEU A 154 1.27 -8.08 11.77
C LEU A 154 1.52 -6.94 12.75
N LYS A 155 0.56 -6.65 13.64
CA LYS A 155 0.71 -5.62 14.69
C LYS A 155 1.83 -5.95 15.68
N THR A 156 1.99 -7.23 16.03
CA THR A 156 3.06 -7.68 16.94
C THR A 156 4.44 -7.58 16.28
N GLU A 157 4.53 -7.88 14.98
CA GLU A 157 5.79 -7.79 14.24
C GLU A 157 6.21 -6.35 13.91
N ALA A 158 5.24 -5.44 13.82
CA ALA A 158 5.50 -4.02 13.56
C ALA A 158 6.06 -3.32 14.80
N ASN A 159 7.25 -2.70 14.67
CA ASN A 159 7.87 -1.95 15.76
C ASN A 159 7.21 -0.59 15.97
N SER A 160 6.00 -0.62 16.56
CA SER A 160 5.13 0.54 16.75
C SER A 160 5.67 1.56 17.75
N SER A 161 6.63 1.18 18.59
CA SER A 161 7.34 2.12 19.47
C SER A 161 8.40 2.95 18.73
N LYS A 162 8.68 2.62 17.46
CA LYS A 162 9.59 3.37 16.59
C LYS A 162 8.81 4.16 15.53
N ASN A 163 8.50 3.51 14.41
CA ASN A 163 7.92 4.16 13.24
C ASN A 163 7.29 3.16 12.25
N VAL A 164 7.03 1.92 12.67
CA VAL A 164 6.48 0.86 11.81
C VAL A 164 5.18 0.35 12.40
N TYR A 165 4.11 0.37 11.60
CA TYR A 165 2.76 0.05 12.03
C TYR A 165 2.08 -0.93 11.08
N ALA A 166 1.11 -1.68 11.61
CA ALA A 166 0.17 -2.46 10.82
C ALA A 166 -1.26 -2.05 11.21
N THR A 167 -2.08 -1.72 10.22
CA THR A 167 -3.45 -1.24 10.44
C THR A 167 -4.41 -1.69 9.35
N ARG A 168 -5.72 -1.56 9.61
CA ARG A 168 -6.75 -1.52 8.56
C ARG A 168 -6.85 -0.10 8.02
N ILE A 169 -7.32 0.05 6.79
CA ILE A 169 -7.46 1.38 6.19
C ILE A 169 -8.43 2.29 6.96
N CYS A 170 -9.52 1.72 7.50
CA CYS A 170 -10.51 2.48 8.28
C CYS A 170 -9.94 3.10 9.56
N ASP A 171 -8.85 2.54 10.09
CA ASP A 171 -8.20 2.99 11.32
C ASP A 171 -7.01 3.93 11.04
N LEU A 172 -6.66 4.15 9.76
CA LEU A 172 -5.46 4.90 9.37
C LEU A 172 -5.48 6.35 9.87
N GLY A 173 -6.61 7.05 9.74
CA GLY A 173 -6.73 8.44 10.22
C GLY A 173 -6.50 8.57 11.73
N ASN A 174 -6.98 7.59 12.50
CA ASN A 174 -6.76 7.52 13.95
C ASN A 174 -5.28 7.26 14.27
N LEU A 175 -4.64 6.34 13.54
CA LEU A 175 -3.22 6.06 13.68
C LEU A 175 -2.38 7.31 13.40
N MET A 176 -2.64 8.02 12.30
CA MET A 176 -1.93 9.25 11.94
C MET A 176 -2.08 10.31 13.03
N THR A 177 -3.29 10.48 13.55
CA THR A 177 -3.56 11.41 14.67
C THR A 177 -2.77 11.03 15.93
N SER A 178 -2.66 9.73 16.25
CA SER A 178 -1.90 9.28 17.42
C SER A 178 -0.41 9.53 17.31
N ILE A 179 0.16 9.39 16.10
CA ILE A 179 1.58 9.66 15.84
C ILE A 179 1.87 11.15 16.00
N GLY A 180 1.04 12.00 15.40
CA GLY A 180 1.21 13.46 15.49
C GLY A 180 1.05 14.04 16.89
N ARG A 181 0.44 13.32 17.84
CA ARG A 181 0.32 13.73 19.26
C ARG A 181 1.47 13.25 20.15
N ALA A 182 2.23 12.25 19.70
CA ALA A 182 3.35 11.68 20.46
C ALA A 182 4.67 12.43 20.21
N SER A 183 4.62 13.53 19.44
CA SER A 183 5.74 14.38 19.01
C SER A 183 5.66 15.71 19.74
#